data_AF-A0A1S8MT01-F1
#
_entry.id   AF-A0A1S8MT01-F1
#
_cell.length_a   1.000
_cell.length_b   1.000
_cell.length_c   1.000
_cell.angle_alpha   90.00
_cell.angle_beta   90.00
_cell.angle_gamma   90.00
#
_symmetry.space_group_name_H-M   'P 1'
#
loop_
_entity.id
_entity.type
_entity.pdbx_description
1 polymer ?
#
loop_
_entity_poly.entity_id
_entity_poly.type
_entity_poly.pdbx_seq_one_letter_code
_entity_poly.pdbx_strand_id
1 'polypeptide(L)'
;MAIEAINEIKKAEDKADEIIKESNVEAKKIIEKAKLQAQSNYDDALEKVKVKAHKIVHEAICAGNKEAEIILEEGEKEVQEILNVSEEKKNNALKLIVERIVKIHGNS
;
A
#
# COMPACT_ATOMS: atom_id res chain seq x y z
N MET A 1 -77.08 -18.40 2.99
CA MET A 1 -76.26 -19.35 3.79
C MET A 1 -75.25 -20.12 2.94
N ALA A 2 -75.60 -21.17 2.20
CA ALA A 2 -74.59 -21.96 1.45
C ALA A 2 -73.86 -21.18 0.33
N ILE A 3 -74.59 -20.35 -0.42
CA ILE A 3 -74.02 -19.52 -1.51
C ILE A 3 -73.11 -18.41 -0.97
N GLU A 4 -73.43 -17.84 0.20
CA GLU A 4 -72.60 -16.82 0.85
C GLU A 4 -71.28 -17.42 1.36
N ALA A 5 -71.34 -18.62 1.96
CA ALA A 5 -70.15 -19.35 2.39
C ALA A 5 -69.22 -19.68 1.22
N ILE A 6 -69.76 -20.10 0.07
CA ILE A 6 -68.97 -20.36 -1.14
C ILE A 6 -68.31 -19.08 -1.66
N ASN A 7 -69.02 -17.94 -1.64
CA ASN A 7 -68.47 -16.66 -2.07
C ASN A 7 -67.39 -16.13 -1.11
N GLU A 8 -67.52 -16.37 0.19
CA GLU A 8 -66.46 -16.04 1.16
C GLU A 8 -65.21 -16.88 0.95
N ILE A 9 -65.36 -18.19 0.72
CA ILE A 9 -64.23 -19.09 0.41
C ILE A 9 -63.49 -18.59 -0.83
N LYS A 10 -64.22 -18.27 -1.90
CA LYS A 10 -63.62 -17.78 -3.15
C LYS A 10 -62.85 -16.47 -2.95
N LYS A 11 -63.40 -15.53 -2.16
CA LYS A 11 -62.69 -14.29 -1.81
C LYS A 11 -61.44 -14.54 -0.96
N ALA A 12 -61.46 -15.56 -0.09
CA ALA A 12 -60.30 -15.93 0.69
C ALA A 12 -59.21 -16.56 -0.17
N GLU A 13 -59.57 -17.39 -1.15
CA GLU A 13 -58.66 -17.95 -2.15
C GLU A 13 -58.01 -16.86 -3.00
N ASP A 14 -58.80 -15.93 -3.54
CA ASP A 14 -58.28 -14.81 -4.34
C ASP A 14 -57.28 -13.95 -3.55
N LYS A 15 -57.58 -13.66 -2.27
CA LYS A 15 -56.67 -12.93 -1.37
C LYS A 15 -55.41 -13.72 -1.06
N ALA A 16 -55.50 -15.03 -0.86
CA ALA A 16 -54.33 -15.86 -0.63
C ALA A 16 -53.41 -15.85 -1.86
N ASP A 17 -53.97 -15.92 -3.06
CA ASP A 17 -53.23 -15.86 -4.31
C ASP A 17 -52.54 -14.49 -4.52
N GLU A 18 -53.20 -13.39 -4.17
CA GLU A 18 -52.58 -12.06 -4.16
C GLU A 18 -51.40 -11.99 -3.18
N ILE A 19 -51.58 -12.46 -1.95
CA ILE A 19 -50.51 -12.47 -0.94
C ILE A 19 -49.31 -13.30 -1.42
N ILE A 20 -49.55 -14.44 -2.07
CA ILE A 20 -48.48 -15.28 -2.62
C ILE A 20 -47.75 -14.55 -3.75
N LYS A 21 -48.47 -13.87 -4.65
CA LYS A 21 -47.85 -13.10 -5.74
C LYS A 21 -47.01 -11.95 -5.20
N GLU A 22 -47.54 -11.17 -4.28
CA GLU A 22 -46.83 -10.05 -3.65
C GLU A 22 -45.58 -10.52 -2.90
N SER A 23 -45.70 -11.60 -2.12
CA SER A 23 -44.57 -12.20 -1.40
C SER A 23 -43.45 -12.64 -2.35
N ASN A 24 -43.81 -13.23 -3.50
CA ASN A 24 -42.84 -13.63 -4.51
C ASN A 24 -42.13 -12.44 -5.17
N VAL A 25 -42.86 -11.35 -5.43
CA VAL A 25 -42.27 -10.11 -5.97
C VAL A 25 -41.32 -9.49 -4.96
N GLU A 26 -41.73 -9.42 -3.69
CA GLU A 26 -40.90 -8.82 -2.64
C GLU A 26 -39.65 -9.66 -2.36
N ALA A 27 -39.76 -10.99 -2.35
CA ALA A 27 -38.62 -11.88 -2.24
C ALA A 27 -37.59 -11.63 -3.36
N LYS A 28 -38.03 -11.45 -4.60
CA LYS A 28 -37.14 -11.14 -5.74
C LYS A 28 -36.45 -9.79 -5.54
N LYS A 29 -37.17 -8.76 -5.10
CA LYS A 29 -36.60 -7.44 -4.81
C LYS A 29 -35.55 -7.49 -3.71
N ILE A 30 -35.81 -8.24 -2.64
CA ILE A 30 -34.85 -8.42 -1.53
C ILE A 30 -33.55 -9.05 -2.06
N ILE A 31 -33.66 -10.10 -2.87
CA ILE A 31 -32.50 -10.78 -3.47
C ILE A 31 -31.73 -9.82 -4.38
N GLU A 32 -32.42 -9.05 -5.22
CA GLU A 32 -31.78 -8.10 -6.13
C GLU A 32 -31.07 -6.96 -5.39
N LYS A 33 -31.72 -6.40 -4.35
CA LYS A 33 -31.11 -5.40 -3.48
C LYS A 33 -29.89 -5.95 -2.75
N ALA A 34 -29.97 -7.18 -2.25
CA ALA A 34 -28.84 -7.84 -1.59
C ALA A 34 -27.66 -8.03 -2.56
N LYS A 35 -27.92 -8.41 -3.82
CA LYS A 35 -26.89 -8.51 -4.87
C LYS A 35 -26.23 -7.16 -5.15
N LEU A 36 -27.02 -6.10 -5.31
CA LEU A 36 -26.50 -4.75 -5.53
C LEU A 36 -25.64 -4.26 -4.36
N GLN A 37 -26.10 -4.49 -3.13
CA GLN A 37 -25.32 -4.15 -1.93
C GLN A 37 -24.04 -4.97 -1.82
N ALA A 38 -24.08 -6.26 -2.14
CA ALA A 38 -22.89 -7.11 -2.14
C ALA A 38 -21.86 -6.61 -3.17
N GLN A 39 -22.30 -6.25 -4.37
CA GLN A 39 -21.43 -5.70 -5.41
C GLN A 39 -20.81 -4.38 -4.97
N SER A 40 -21.63 -3.44 -4.46
CA SER A 40 -21.12 -2.15 -3.95
C SER A 40 -20.10 -2.34 -2.84
N ASN A 41 -20.36 -3.23 -1.88
CA ASN A 41 -19.44 -3.50 -0.77
C ASN A 41 -18.13 -4.11 -1.26
N TYR A 42 -18.19 -4.96 -2.28
CA TYR A 42 -17.01 -5.55 -2.90
C TYR A 42 -16.16 -4.48 -3.62
N ASP A 43 -16.79 -3.62 -4.40
CA ASP A 43 -16.12 -2.55 -5.13
C ASP A 43 -15.48 -1.53 -4.15
N ASP A 44 -16.19 -1.17 -3.09
CA ASP A 44 -15.67 -0.33 -2.01
C ASP A 44 -14.46 -0.96 -1.29
N ALA A 45 -14.51 -2.28 -1.07
CA ALA A 45 -13.39 -3.00 -0.46
C ALA A 45 -12.17 -3.02 -1.40
N LEU A 46 -12.37 -3.24 -2.70
CA LEU A 46 -11.31 -3.19 -3.70
C LEU A 46 -10.66 -1.81 -3.76
N GLU A 47 -11.45 -0.74 -3.75
CA GLU A 47 -10.92 0.62 -3.82
C GLU A 47 -10.09 0.95 -2.57
N LYS A 48 -10.58 0.57 -1.38
CA LYS A 48 -9.82 0.72 -0.13
C LYS A 48 -8.49 -0.04 -0.16
N VAL A 49 -8.48 -1.24 -0.75
CA VAL A 49 -7.25 -2.04 -0.90
C VAL A 49 -6.28 -1.36 -1.86
N LYS A 50 -6.76 -0.87 -3.02
CA LYS A 50 -5.92 -0.13 -3.98
C LYS A 50 -5.28 1.11 -3.36
N VAL A 51 -6.05 1.91 -2.64
CA VAL A 51 -5.55 3.11 -1.94
C VAL A 51 -4.49 2.74 -0.91
N LYS A 52 -4.74 1.69 -0.11
CA LYS A 52 -3.75 1.20 0.87
C LYS A 52 -2.47 0.70 0.20
N ALA A 53 -2.59 -0.07 -0.88
CA ALA A 53 -1.44 -0.58 -1.62
C ALA A 53 -0.60 0.58 -2.19
N HIS A 54 -1.26 1.56 -2.81
CA HIS A 54 -0.58 2.77 -3.30
C HIS A 54 0.13 3.52 -2.18
N LYS A 55 -0.51 3.66 -1.02
CA LYS A 55 0.09 4.33 0.14
C LYS A 55 1.34 3.60 0.64
N ILE A 56 1.28 2.27 0.77
CA ILE A 56 2.43 1.46 1.21
C ILE A 56 3.61 1.60 0.23
N VAL A 57 3.34 1.49 -1.08
CA VAL A 57 4.39 1.64 -2.10
C VAL A 57 4.98 3.04 -2.06
N HIS A 58 4.15 4.07 -1.95
CA HIS A 58 4.61 5.45 -1.89
C HIS A 58 5.45 5.73 -0.63
N GLU A 59 5.02 5.24 0.53
CA GLU A 59 5.77 5.34 1.78
C GLU A 59 7.13 4.64 1.68
N ALA A 60 7.19 3.46 1.07
CA ALA A 60 8.44 2.73 0.84
C ALA A 60 9.39 3.50 -0.09
N ILE A 61 8.89 4.11 -1.16
CA ILE A 61 9.69 4.95 -2.07
C ILE A 61 10.23 6.17 -1.33
N CYS A 62 9.38 6.87 -0.57
CA CYS A 62 9.80 8.04 0.20
C CYS A 62 10.85 7.70 1.26
N ALA A 63 10.68 6.57 1.97
CA ALA A 63 11.67 6.09 2.92
C ALA A 63 13.00 5.75 2.24
N GLY A 64 12.96 5.00 1.14
CA GLY A 64 14.16 4.63 0.38
C GLY A 64 14.90 5.84 -0.18
N ASN A 65 14.18 6.85 -0.70
CA ASN A 65 14.79 8.08 -1.17
C ASN A 65 15.47 8.87 -0.04
N LYS A 66 14.84 8.91 1.14
CA LYS A 66 15.41 9.59 2.30
C LYS A 66 16.66 8.90 2.81
N GLU A 67 16.66 7.57 2.86
CA GLU A 67 17.87 6.80 3.20
C GLU A 67 18.98 7.02 2.17
N ALA A 68 18.64 7.02 0.88
CA ALA A 68 19.60 7.28 -0.19
C ALA A 68 20.21 8.70 -0.10
N GLU A 69 19.41 9.70 0.25
CA GLU A 69 19.88 11.09 0.46
C GLU A 69 20.89 11.16 1.62
N ILE A 70 20.62 10.49 2.74
CA ILE A 70 21.55 10.42 3.87
C ILE A 70 22.87 9.77 3.45
N ILE A 71 22.81 8.62 2.74
CA ILE A 71 24.01 7.92 2.26
C ILE A 71 24.82 8.81 1.31
N LEU A 72 24.14 9.57 0.44
CA LEU A 72 24.80 10.48 -0.48
C LEU A 72 25.51 11.61 0.27
N GLU A 73 24.83 12.27 1.22
CA GLU A 73 25.43 13.33 2.03
C GLU A 73 26.63 12.84 2.85
N GLU A 74 26.55 11.64 3.43
CA GLU A 74 27.65 11.02 4.17
C GLU A 74 28.83 10.72 3.23
N GLY A 75 28.56 10.13 2.07
CA GLY A 75 29.59 9.86 1.06
C GLY A 75 30.25 11.14 0.55
N GLU A 76 29.50 12.21 0.34
CA GLU A 76 30.06 13.52 -0.03
C GLU A 76 30.97 14.09 1.05
N LYS A 77 30.60 13.96 2.33
CA LYS A 77 31.46 14.37 3.45
C LYS A 77 32.75 13.56 3.49
N GLU A 78 32.68 12.24 3.34
CA GLU A 78 33.86 11.37 3.30
C GLU A 78 34.80 11.76 2.16
N VAL A 79 34.27 12.01 0.95
CA VAL A 79 35.06 12.48 -0.19
C VAL A 79 35.74 13.81 0.14
N GLN A 80 35.02 14.76 0.75
CA GLN A 80 35.61 16.04 1.16
C GLN A 80 36.71 15.87 2.21
N GLU A 81 36.56 14.96 3.17
CA GLU A 81 37.59 14.67 4.17
C GLU A 81 38.86 14.10 3.53
N ILE A 82 38.71 13.22 2.53
CA ILE A 82 39.83 12.64 1.78
C ILE A 82 40.54 13.71 0.94
N LEU A 83 39.79 14.58 0.26
CA LEU A 83 40.36 15.64 -0.58
C LEU A 83 41.05 16.72 0.25
N ASN A 84 40.49 17.06 1.41
CA ASN A 84 40.96 18.13 2.28
C ASN A 84 41.96 17.65 3.35
N VAL A 85 42.65 16.53 3.12
CA VAL A 85 43.74 16.08 3.99
C VAL A 85 44.79 17.18 4.14
N SER A 86 45.16 17.47 5.38
CA SER A 86 46.08 18.57 5.72
C SER A 86 47.45 18.40 5.05
N GLU A 87 48.03 19.52 4.64
CA GLU A 87 49.39 19.55 4.09
C GLU A 87 50.43 18.99 5.06
N GLU A 88 50.23 19.14 6.36
CA GLU A 88 51.08 18.52 7.38
C GLU A 88 51.07 16.98 7.28
N LYS A 89 49.89 16.35 7.13
CA LYS A 89 49.79 14.90 6.97
C LYS A 89 50.47 14.44 5.67
N LYS A 90 50.29 15.20 4.58
CA LYS A 90 50.95 14.92 3.28
C LYS A 90 52.48 15.00 3.41
N ASN A 91 52.99 16.07 4.02
CA ASN A 91 54.42 16.28 4.21
C ASN A 91 55.04 15.23 5.15
N ASN A 92 54.33 14.83 6.21
CA ASN A 92 54.77 13.74 7.08
C ASN A 92 54.83 12.41 6.33
N ALA A 93 53.84 12.10 5.50
CA ALA A 93 53.87 10.90 4.66
C ALA A 93 55.06 10.92 3.67
N LEU A 94 55.32 12.06 3.04
CA LEU A 94 56.48 12.23 2.15
C LEU A 94 57.81 12.01 2.90
N LYS A 95 57.96 12.58 4.10
CA LYS A 95 59.14 12.40 4.93
C LYS A 95 59.40 10.94 5.27
N LEU A 96 58.35 10.18 5.63
CA LEU A 96 58.45 8.75 5.90
C LEU A 96 58.94 7.95 4.68
N ILE A 97 58.45 8.30 3.48
CA ILE A 97 58.87 7.68 2.22
C ILE A 97 60.36 7.98 1.95
N VAL A 98 60.78 9.24 2.10
CA VAL A 98 62.18 9.65 1.91
C VAL A 98 63.08 8.93 2.89
N GLU A 99 62.74 8.89 4.18
CA GLU A 99 63.51 8.16 5.19
C GLU A 99 63.62 6.67 4.88
N ARG A 100 62.56 6.05 4.36
CA ARG A 100 62.58 4.64 3.95
C ARG A 100 63.55 4.41 2.79
N ILE A 101 63.51 5.24 1.76
CA ILE A 101 64.40 5.13 0.59
C ILE A 101 65.86 5.35 1.00
N VAL A 102 66.13 6.39 1.78
CA VAL A 102 67.47 6.73 2.26
C VAL A 102 68.02 5.63 3.17
N LYS A 103 67.21 5.02 4.04
CA LYS A 103 67.68 3.88 4.88
C LYS A 103 67.99 2.60 4.09
N ILE A 104 67.36 2.40 2.93
CA ILE A 104 67.60 1.23 2.07
C ILE A 104 68.83 1.42 1.17
N HIS A 105 69.10 2.65 0.72
CA HIS A 105 70.19 2.96 -0.22
C HIS A 105 71.37 3.72 0.40
N GLY A 106 71.25 4.17 1.64
CA GLY A 106 72.22 4.99 2.36
C GLY A 106 73.07 4.19 3.34
N ASN A 107 73.62 3.07 2.88
CA ASN A 107 74.86 2.53 3.47
C ASN A 107 76.00 2.82 2.50
N SER A 108 76.53 4.04 2.62
CA SER A 108 77.98 4.27 2.65
C SER A 108 78.29 5.34 3.68
#